data_AF-A0A946I5X5-F1
#
_entry.id   AF-A0A946I5X5-F1
#
_cell.length_a   1.000
_cell.length_b   1.000
_cell.length_c   1.000
_cell.angle_alpha   90.00
_cell.angle_beta   90.00
_cell.angle_gamma   90.00
#
_symmetry.space_group_name_H-M   'P 1'
#
loop_
_entity.id
_entity.type
_entity.pdbx_description
1 polymer ?
#
loop_
_entity_poly.entity_id
_entity_poly.type
_entity_poly.pdbx_seq_one_letter_code
_entity_poly.pdbx_strand_id
1 'polypeptide(L)' 'MNKILTLIIAGIFCISPAFSQQTKEVLFIGNSYTYGNNLPDLVKQIALSFGDTLIHDSSTPGGATFNVHS' A
#
# COMPACT_ATOMS: atom_id res chain seq x y z
N MET A 1 31.27 -31.63 -16.94
CA MET A 1 30.47 -30.45 -16.52
C MET A 1 31.26 -29.73 -15.44
N ASN A 2 31.71 -28.51 -15.70
CA ASN A 2 32.73 -27.85 -14.88
C ASN A 2 32.12 -27.39 -13.56
N LYS A 3 32.77 -27.69 -12.43
CA LYS A 3 32.29 -27.34 -11.07
C LYS A 3 31.96 -25.85 -10.92
N ILE A 4 32.67 -25.00 -11.66
CA ILE A 4 32.43 -23.55 -11.79
C ILE A 4 31.05 -23.25 -12.41
N LEU A 5 30.65 -23.98 -13.45
CA LEU A 5 29.35 -23.80 -14.09
C LEU A 5 28.21 -24.16 -13.13
N THR A 6 28.39 -25.21 -12.33
CA THR A 6 27.41 -25.61 -11.31
C THR A 6 27.27 -24.56 -10.20
N LEU A 7 28.36 -23.92 -9.78
CA LEU A 7 28.34 -22.85 -8.77
C LEU A 7 27.65 -21.57 -9.27
N ILE A 8 27.86 -21.19 -10.53
CA ILE A 8 27.21 -20.02 -11.14
C ILE A 8 25.69 -20.22 -11.21
N ILE A 9 25.23 -21.40 -11.62
CA ILE A 9 23.81 -21.74 -11.71
C ILE A 9 23.16 -21.74 -10.31
N ALA A 10 23.84 -22.29 -9.30
CA ALA A 10 23.35 -22.28 -7.92
C ALA A 10 23.25 -20.86 -7.34
N GLY A 11 24.24 -19.99 -7.62
CA GLY A 11 24.23 -18.59 -7.18
C GLY A 11 23.08 -17.78 -7.78
N ILE A 12 22.73 -18.01 -9.04
CA ILE A 12 21.60 -17.37 -9.73
C ILE A 12 20.24 -17.79 -9.13
N PHE A 13 20.12 -19.03 -8.64
CA PHE A 13 18.86 -19.52 -8.05
C PHE A 13 18.60 -18.97 -6.64
N CYS A 14 19.64 -18.51 -5.93
CA CYS A 14 19.51 -17.89 -4.60
C CYS A 14 18.99 -16.46 -4.63
N ILE A 15 18.92 -15.82 -5.81
CA ILE A 15 18.43 -14.45 -5.98
C ILE A 15 16.93 -14.47 -6.27
N SER A 16 16.12 -15.05 -5.39
CA SER A 16 14.67 -14.88 -5.50
C SER A 16 14.31 -13.47 -5.04
N PRO A 17 13.57 -12.67 -5.83
CA PRO A 17 13.03 -11.42 -5.33
C PRO A 17 12.04 -11.75 -4.20
N ALA A 18 12.41 -11.42 -2.97
CA ALA A 18 11.50 -11.49 -1.84
C ALA A 18 10.49 -10.34 -1.97
N PHE A 19 9.32 -10.63 -2.54
CA PHE A 19 8.21 -9.68 -2.60
C PHE A 19 7.51 -9.62 -1.24
N SER A 20 7.65 -8.49 -0.55
CA SER A 20 6.98 -8.22 0.73
C SER A 20 5.97 -7.06 0.63
N GLN A 21 5.74 -6.55 -0.57
CA GLN A 21 4.82 -5.43 -0.82
C GLN A 21 3.39 -5.83 -0.44
N GLN A 22 2.74 -4.99 0.33
CA GLN A 22 1.38 -5.20 0.80
C GLN A 22 0.40 -4.43 -0.09
N THR A 23 -0.76 -5.03 -0.34
CA THR A 23 -1.92 -4.32 -0.89
C THR A 23 -3.00 -4.25 0.16
N LYS A 24 -3.56 -3.05 0.39
CA LYS A 24 -4.66 -2.82 1.34
C LYS A 24 -5.78 -2.03 0.67
N GLU A 25 -7.00 -2.43 0.99
CA GLU A 25 -8.23 -1.70 0.64
C GLU A 25 -8.73 -0.98 1.89
N VAL A 26 -8.91 0.34 1.80
CA VAL A 26 -9.22 1.20 2.95
C VAL A 26 -10.40 2.11 2.61
N LEU A 27 -11.39 2.15 3.50
CA LEU A 27 -12.47 3.14 3.45
C LEU A 27 -12.18 4.25 4.47
N PHE A 28 -11.98 5.48 3.99
CA PHE A 28 -11.85 6.65 4.85
C PHE A 28 -13.23 7.15 5.24
N ILE A 29 -13.61 6.97 6.51
CA ILE A 29 -14.88 7.44 7.08
C ILE A 29 -14.63 8.73 7.87
N GLY A 30 -15.47 9.74 7.66
CA GLY A 30 -15.44 10.94 8.47
C GLY A 30 -16.17 12.11 7.84
N ASN A 31 -15.49 13.25 7.74
CA ASN A 31 -16.08 14.52 7.32
C ASN A 31 -15.01 15.39 6.62
N SER A 32 -15.21 16.71 6.61
CA SER A 32 -14.27 17.69 6.05
C SER A 32 -12.86 17.65 6.62
N TYR A 33 -12.68 17.11 7.82
CA TYR A 33 -11.36 16.91 8.42
C TYR A 33 -10.65 15.68 7.83
N THR A 34 -11.41 14.70 7.34
CA THR A 34 -10.89 13.47 6.74
C THR A 34 -10.61 13.62 5.24
N TYR A 35 -11.48 14.29 4.46
CA TYR A 35 -11.17 14.55 3.04
C TYR A 35 -10.30 15.80 2.82
N GLY A 36 -10.25 16.69 3.82
CA GLY A 36 -9.51 17.93 3.75
C GLY A 36 -8.02 17.70 3.45
N ASN A 37 -7.41 18.65 2.72
CA ASN A 37 -6.00 18.61 2.32
C ASN A 37 -5.60 17.33 1.57
N ASN A 38 -6.55 16.67 0.90
CA ASN A 38 -6.33 15.43 0.14
C ASN A 38 -5.69 14.31 0.98
N LEU A 39 -6.08 14.21 2.28
CA LEU A 39 -5.48 13.28 3.24
C LEU A 39 -5.54 11.79 2.80
N PRO A 40 -6.65 11.25 2.25
CA PRO A 40 -6.69 9.85 1.79
C PRO A 40 -5.62 9.54 0.73
N ASP A 41 -5.48 10.45 -0.23
CA ASP A 41 -4.47 10.37 -1.28
C ASP A 41 -3.05 10.54 -0.72
N LEU A 42 -2.83 11.43 0.25
CA LEU A 42 -1.53 11.57 0.92
C LEU A 42 -1.11 10.24 1.57
N VAL A 43 -2.02 9.55 2.26
CA VAL A 43 -1.76 8.24 2.86
C VAL A 43 -1.44 7.20 1.79
N LYS A 44 -2.16 7.21 0.66
CA LYS A 44 -1.82 6.37 -0.50
C LYS A 44 -0.41 6.63 -1.03
N GLN A 45 0.00 7.89 -1.16
CA GLN A 45 1.35 8.23 -1.62
C GLN A 45 2.43 7.79 -0.62
N ILE A 46 2.16 7.88 0.68
CA ILE A 46 3.06 7.34 1.71
C ILE A 46 3.21 5.83 1.54
N ALA A 47 2.12 5.06 1.42
CA ALA A 47 2.20 3.61 1.18
C ALA A 47 3.03 3.27 -0.07
N LEU A 48 2.78 3.97 -1.18
CA LEU A 48 3.53 3.80 -2.43
C LEU A 48 5.03 4.07 -2.27
N SER A 49 5.42 5.03 -1.43
CA SER A 49 6.84 5.30 -1.14
C SER A 49 7.59 4.15 -0.46
N PHE A 50 6.87 3.23 0.22
CA PHE A 50 7.43 2.01 0.80
C PHE A 50 7.30 0.80 -0.15
N GLY A 51 6.78 1.01 -1.36
CA GLY A 51 6.49 -0.04 -2.33
C GLY A 51 5.16 -0.76 -2.11
N ASP A 52 4.35 -0.31 -1.14
CA ASP A 52 3.03 -0.87 -0.87
C ASP A 52 1.96 -0.22 -1.77
N THR A 53 0.81 -0.89 -1.90
CA THR A 53 -0.36 -0.39 -2.63
C THR A 53 -1.51 -0.14 -1.67
N LEU A 54 -2.09 1.05 -1.75
CA LEU A 54 -3.29 1.41 -1.01
C LEU A 54 -4.39 1.83 -1.99
N ILE A 55 -5.41 0.99 -2.08
CA ILE A 55 -6.65 1.27 -2.80
C ILE A 55 -7.59 1.87 -1.76
N HIS A 56 -8.19 3.02 -2.07
CA HIS A 56 -9.09 3.66 -1.14
C HIS A 56 -10.31 4.26 -1.77
N ASP A 57 -11.33 4.40 -0.93
CA ASP A 57 -12.53 5.17 -1.17
C ASP A 57 -12.82 6.02 0.08
N SER A 58 -13.82 6.90 0.01
CA SER A 58 -14.16 7.80 1.11
C SER A 58 -15.67 7.97 1.31
N SER A 59 -16.11 7.84 2.56
CA SER A 59 -17.43 8.28 3.04
C SER A 59 -17.22 9.46 3.97
N THR A 60 -17.15 10.66 3.39
CA THR A 60 -16.79 11.88 4.13
C THR A 60 -17.78 13.04 3.91
N PRO A 61 -19.08 12.87 4.24
CA PRO A 61 -20.05 13.95 4.06
C PRO A 61 -19.65 15.21 4.83
N GLY A 62 -19.82 16.38 4.21
CA GLY A 62 -19.49 17.66 4.84
C GLY A 62 -20.28 17.87 6.15
N GLY A 63 -19.57 18.28 7.21
CA GLY A 63 -20.18 18.50 8.53
C GLY A 63 -20.66 17.25 9.27
N ALA A 64 -20.35 16.04 8.77
CA ALA A 64 -20.79 14.81 9.42
C ALA A 64 -20.23 14.66 10.84
N THR A 65 -21.11 14.28 11.77
CA THR A 65 -20.79 13.79 13.11
C THR A 65 -20.93 12.27 13.14
N PHE A 66 -20.62 11.63 14.28
CA PHE A 66 -20.75 10.18 14.42
C PHE A 66 -22.17 9.66 14.11
N ASN A 67 -23.21 10.43 14.47
CA ASN A 67 -24.61 10.08 14.21
C ASN A 67 -24.96 9.94 12.73
N VAL A 68 -24.23 10.59 11.82
CA VAL A 68 -24.48 10.48 10.37
C VAL A 68 -24.00 9.13 9.81
N HIS A 69 -23.09 8.47 10.51
CA HIS A 69 -22.48 7.18 10.13
C HIS A 69 -23.00 6.00 10.97
N SER A 70 -24.01 6.21 11.82
CA SER A 70 -24.60 5.20 12.72
C SER A 70 -25.75 4.43 12.09
#